data_AF-A0A971C2K8-F1
#
_entry.id   AF-A0A971C2K8-F1
#
_cell.length_a   1.000
_cell.length_b   1.000
_cell.length_c   1.000
_cell.angle_alpha   90.00
_cell.angle_beta   90.00
_cell.angle_gamma   90.00
#
_symmetry.space_group_name_H-M   'P 1'
#
loop_
_entity.id
_entity.type
_entity.pdbx_description
1 polymer ?
#
loop_
_entity_poly.entity_id
_entity_poly.type
_entity_poly.pdbx_seq_one_letter_code
_entity_poly.pdbx_strand_id
1 'polypeptide(L)'
;WRELFHWPVGGRPAYGPPGPYNVHLGRRVREACTRHGLLDRSPRYIPPGPLGINKRLAERLFVRMYDLQNDGAPGPQVWAYRKAAWAVDEADVGVDQLYREQGLAGLRRLPGLGESLAGHIARWLDLGAPDRPA
;
A
#
# COMPACT_ATOMS: atom_id res chain seq x y z
N TRP A 1 2.00 -1.27 30.88
CA TRP A 1 2.02 -1.00 29.42
C TRP A 1 1.07 0.14 29.02
N ARG A 2 -0.14 0.26 29.58
CA ARG A 2 -1.08 1.36 29.27
C ARG A 2 -0.58 2.77 29.66
N GLU A 3 0.26 2.86 30.70
CA GLU A 3 0.89 4.11 31.17
C GLU A 3 1.91 4.69 30.18
N LEU A 4 2.56 3.85 29.36
CA LEU A 4 3.60 4.28 28.40
C LEU A 4 3.08 5.21 27.30
N PHE A 5 1.77 5.22 27.07
CA PHE A 5 1.16 5.92 25.93
C PHE A 5 0.17 7.02 26.33
N HIS A 6 0.15 7.42 27.62
CA HIS A 6 -0.73 8.47 28.15
C HIS A 6 -2.18 8.36 27.64
N TRP A 7 -2.78 7.17 27.77
CA TRP A 7 -4.13 6.92 27.29
C TRP A 7 -5.16 7.87 27.93
N PRO A 8 -6.17 8.34 27.18
CA PRO A 8 -7.28 9.09 27.76
C PRO A 8 -7.99 8.28 28.86
N VAL A 9 -8.16 8.89 30.03
CA VAL A 9 -8.88 8.28 31.15
C VAL A 9 -10.32 7.99 30.72
N GLY A 10 -10.76 6.72 30.81
CA GLY A 10 -12.09 6.28 30.38
C GLY A 10 -12.24 6.00 28.87
N GLY A 11 -11.17 6.07 28.08
CA GLY A 11 -11.20 5.70 26.66
C GLY A 11 -11.48 4.22 26.41
N ARG A 12 -12.03 3.88 25.23
CA ARG A 12 -12.22 2.48 24.82
C ARG A 12 -10.89 1.73 24.85
N PRO A 13 -10.82 0.50 25.39
CA PRO A 13 -9.60 -0.29 25.35
C PRO A 13 -9.13 -0.47 23.91
N ALA A 14 -7.87 -0.12 23.62
CA ALA A 14 -7.22 -0.54 22.38
C ALA A 14 -6.03 -1.43 22.68
N TYR A 15 -5.78 -2.37 21.76
CA TYR A 15 -4.68 -3.31 21.83
C TYR A 15 -3.34 -2.73 21.33
N GLY A 16 -3.29 -1.45 20.97
CA GLY A 16 -2.10 -0.79 20.42
C GLY A 16 -1.95 0.66 20.86
N PRO A 17 -0.77 1.27 20.59
CA PRO A 17 -0.54 2.67 20.89
C PRO A 17 -1.46 3.59 20.07
N PRO A 18 -1.69 4.83 20.53
CA PRO A 18 -2.50 5.81 19.81
C PRO A 18 -2.02 6.05 18.38
N GLY A 19 -2.93 6.36 17.46
CA GLY A 19 -2.61 6.67 16.06
C GLY A 19 -1.47 7.69 15.88
N PRO A 20 -1.52 8.86 16.55
CA PRO A 20 -0.45 9.85 16.45
C PRO A 20 0.93 9.34 16.90
N TYR A 21 0.96 8.46 17.90
CA TYR A 21 2.21 7.84 18.35
C TYR A 21 2.79 6.93 17.27
N ASN A 22 1.97 6.11 16.62
CA ASN A 22 2.42 5.24 15.52
C ASN A 22 2.96 6.04 14.33
N VAL A 23 2.26 7.13 13.95
CA VAL A 23 2.70 8.05 12.89
C VAL A 23 4.08 8.62 13.21
N HIS A 24 4.24 9.12 14.44
CA HIS A 24 5.52 9.68 14.91
C HIS A 24 6.64 8.64 14.91
N LEU A 25 6.37 7.43 15.42
CA LEU A 25 7.33 6.33 15.42
C LEU A 25 7.74 5.94 13.99
N GLY A 26 6.77 5.78 13.09
CA GLY A 26 7.01 5.43 11.68
C GLY A 26 7.91 6.47 10.99
N ARG A 27 7.66 7.76 11.21
CA ARG A 27 8.52 8.84 10.69
C ARG A 27 9.95 8.78 11.21
N ARG A 28 10.13 8.51 12.50
CA ARG A 28 11.47 8.35 13.09
C ARG A 28 12.22 7.15 12.54
N VAL A 29 11.52 6.03 12.32
CA VAL A 29 12.11 4.84 11.68
C VAL A 29 12.54 5.17 10.25
N ARG A 30 11.67 5.81 9.46
CA ARG A 30 11.99 6.28 8.10
C ARG A 30 13.21 7.17 8.05
N GLU A 31 13.28 8.17 8.93
CA GLU A 31 14.42 9.07 9.03
C GLU A 31 15.72 8.31 9.38
N ALA A 32 15.68 7.39 10.34
CA ALA A 32 16.83 6.59 10.70
C ALA A 32 17.29 5.70 9.54
N CYS A 33 16.38 4.97 8.89
CA CYS A 33 16.69 4.13 7.73
C CYS A 33 17.29 4.94 6.58
N THR A 34 16.70 6.10 6.27
CA THR A 34 17.18 7.01 5.22
C THR A 34 18.62 7.47 5.48
N ARG A 35 18.95 7.84 6.73
CA ARG A 35 20.33 8.23 7.11
C ARG A 35 21.36 7.13 6.89
N HIS A 36 20.94 5.86 6.89
CA HIS A 36 21.81 4.71 6.72
C HIS A 36 21.70 4.06 5.33
N GLY A 37 20.98 4.66 4.38
CA GLY A 37 20.78 4.08 3.04
C GLY A 37 19.98 2.78 3.07
N LEU A 38 19.11 2.60 4.07
CA LEU A 38 18.26 1.43 4.24
C LEU A 38 16.81 1.77 3.86
N LEU A 39 16.10 0.79 3.33
CA LEU A 39 14.64 0.86 3.23
C LEU A 39 14.03 0.71 4.62
N ASP A 40 13.03 1.54 4.93
CA ASP A 40 12.23 1.48 6.16
C ASP A 40 11.14 0.38 6.14
N ARG A 41 11.22 -0.49 5.13
CA ARG A 41 10.26 -1.56 4.83
C ARG A 41 10.98 -2.74 4.19
N SER A 42 10.42 -3.93 4.35
CA SER A 42 10.91 -5.11 3.65
C SER A 42 10.38 -5.11 2.20
N PRO A 43 11.25 -5.20 1.18
CA PRO A 43 10.82 -5.39 -0.20
C PRO A 43 10.17 -6.76 -0.39
N ARG A 44 9.18 -6.86 -1.27
CA ARG A 44 8.49 -8.13 -1.53
C ARG A 44 9.25 -8.96 -2.55
N TYR A 45 9.28 -10.28 -2.40
CA TYR A 45 9.72 -11.15 -3.49
C TYR A 45 8.72 -11.12 -4.64
N ILE A 46 9.21 -10.91 -5.87
CA ILE A 46 8.41 -10.95 -7.10
C ILE A 46 8.82 -12.19 -7.88
N PRO A 47 7.97 -13.22 -7.96
CA PRO A 47 8.28 -14.42 -8.73
C PRO A 47 8.36 -14.08 -10.22
N PRO A 48 9.24 -14.75 -10.99
CA PRO A 48 9.21 -14.69 -12.44
C PRO A 48 7.91 -15.31 -12.97
N GLY A 49 7.46 -14.85 -14.14
CA GLY A 49 6.28 -15.39 -14.81
C GLY A 49 5.20 -14.34 -15.10
N PRO A 50 4.09 -14.75 -15.74
CA PRO A 50 3.07 -13.84 -16.27
C PRO A 50 2.38 -13.02 -15.16
N LEU A 51 2.22 -13.57 -13.96
CA LEU A 51 1.60 -12.87 -12.81
C LEU A 51 2.60 -12.03 -12.00
N GLY A 52 3.88 -11.96 -12.39
CA GLY A 52 4.87 -11.13 -11.71
C GLY A 52 4.50 -9.64 -11.71
N ILE A 53 3.80 -9.18 -12.76
CA ILE A 53 3.31 -7.80 -12.86
C ILE A 53 2.26 -7.48 -11.78
N ASN A 54 1.40 -8.43 -11.43
CA ASN A 54 0.43 -8.27 -10.34
C ASN A 54 1.15 -8.01 -9.02
N LYS A 55 2.21 -8.79 -8.75
CA LYS A 55 3.00 -8.64 -7.52
C LYS A 55 3.73 -7.28 -7.47
N ARG A 56 4.22 -6.77 -8.61
CA ARG A 56 4.82 -5.42 -8.72
C ARG A 56 3.81 -4.31 -8.44
N LEU A 57 2.62 -4.41 -9.04
CA LEU A 57 1.54 -3.44 -8.83
C LEU A 57 1.02 -3.48 -7.39
N ALA A 58 0.85 -4.67 -6.82
CA ALA A 58 0.50 -4.87 -5.42
C ALA A 58 1.55 -4.26 -4.48
N GLU A 59 2.85 -4.51 -4.73
CA GLU A 59 3.94 -3.89 -3.95
C GLU A 59 3.80 -2.36 -3.95
N ARG A 60 3.57 -1.72 -5.10
CA ARG A 60 3.38 -0.27 -5.18
C ARG A 60 2.18 0.23 -4.39
N LEU A 61 1.05 -0.48 -4.45
CA LEU A 61 -0.14 -0.13 -3.68
C LEU A 61 0.12 -0.27 -2.18
N PHE A 62 0.84 -1.31 -1.75
CA PHE A 62 1.24 -1.50 -0.36
C PHE A 62 2.24 -0.43 0.11
N VAL A 63 3.20 -0.04 -0.73
CA VAL A 63 4.11 1.07 -0.44
C VAL A 63 3.33 2.36 -0.26
N ARG A 64 2.37 2.64 -1.15
CA ARG A 64 1.57 3.86 -1.02
C ARG A 64 0.65 3.83 0.21
N MET A 65 0.13 2.65 0.56
CA MET A 65 -0.61 2.43 1.80
C MET A 65 0.25 2.70 3.03
N TYR A 66 1.50 2.23 3.02
CA TYR A 66 2.48 2.47 4.09
C TYR A 66 2.83 3.95 4.24
N ASP A 67 3.04 4.67 3.13
CA ASP A 67 3.22 6.13 3.17
C ASP A 67 2.01 6.84 3.79
N LEU A 68 0.79 6.49 3.37
CA LEU A 68 -0.42 7.08 3.93
C LEU A 68 -0.54 6.82 5.44
N GLN A 69 -0.13 5.65 5.92
CA GLN A 69 -0.09 5.36 7.36
C GLN A 69 0.94 6.25 8.08
N ASN A 70 2.15 6.39 7.54
CA ASN A 70 3.21 7.23 8.11
C ASN A 70 2.90 8.74 8.01
N ASP A 71 2.01 9.13 7.10
CA ASP A 71 1.51 10.50 6.96
C ASP A 71 0.32 10.79 7.89
N GLY A 72 -0.23 9.77 8.55
CA GLY A 72 -1.41 9.91 9.40
C GLY A 72 -2.71 10.10 8.61
N ALA A 73 -2.78 9.58 7.39
CA ALA A 73 -3.96 9.67 6.55
C ALA A 73 -5.19 9.00 7.20
N PRO A 74 -6.42 9.42 6.84
CA PRO A 74 -7.64 8.83 7.38
C PRO A 74 -7.72 7.32 7.11
N GLY A 75 -8.20 6.57 8.12
CA GLY A 75 -8.36 5.11 8.04
C GLY A 75 -9.08 4.59 6.78
N PRO A 76 -10.17 5.22 6.31
CA PRO A 76 -10.85 4.80 5.07
C PRO A 76 -9.95 4.87 3.82
N GLN A 77 -9.07 5.87 3.74
CA GLN A 77 -8.15 6.04 2.62
C GLN A 77 -7.06 4.96 2.64
N VAL A 78 -6.46 4.73 3.81
CA VAL A 78 -5.50 3.63 4.03
C VAL A 78 -6.14 2.29 3.67
N TRP A 79 -7.40 2.09 4.08
CA TRP A 79 -8.16 0.87 3.80
C TRP A 79 -8.45 0.67 2.30
N ALA A 80 -8.74 1.74 1.57
CA ALA A 80 -8.97 1.66 0.12
C ALA A 80 -7.72 1.13 -0.60
N TYR A 81 -6.54 1.67 -0.30
CA TYR A 81 -5.28 1.17 -0.85
C TYR A 81 -4.98 -0.26 -0.43
N ARG A 82 -5.26 -0.63 0.82
CA ARG A 82 -5.07 -2.00 1.32
C ARG A 82 -5.93 -3.00 0.55
N LYS A 83 -7.21 -2.69 0.32
CA LYS A 83 -8.11 -3.56 -0.46
C LYS A 83 -7.66 -3.68 -1.91
N ALA A 84 -7.27 -2.58 -2.54
CA ALA A 84 -6.79 -2.63 -3.91
C ALA A 84 -5.48 -3.41 -4.05
N ALA A 85 -4.54 -3.24 -3.12
CA ALA A 85 -3.31 -4.00 -3.08
C ALA A 85 -3.59 -5.51 -2.99
N TRP A 86 -4.49 -5.91 -2.09
CA TRP A 86 -4.88 -7.31 -1.94
C TRP A 86 -5.57 -7.86 -3.21
N ALA A 87 -6.54 -7.13 -3.77
CA ALA A 87 -7.25 -7.56 -4.96
C ALA A 87 -6.33 -7.74 -6.18
N VAL A 88 -5.32 -6.90 -6.32
CA VAL A 88 -4.29 -7.02 -7.36
C VAL A 88 -3.33 -8.17 -7.06
N ASP A 89 -2.93 -8.34 -5.80
CA ASP A 89 -2.00 -9.40 -5.37
C ASP A 89 -2.58 -10.80 -5.65
N GLU A 90 -3.85 -11.00 -5.33
CA GLU A 90 -4.54 -12.30 -5.43
C GLU A 90 -5.33 -12.48 -6.73
N ALA A 91 -5.15 -11.60 -7.72
CA ALA A 91 -5.78 -11.79 -9.02
C ALA A 91 -5.15 -12.97 -9.76
N ASP A 92 -5.98 -13.95 -10.14
CA ASP A 92 -5.58 -15.14 -10.92
C ASP A 92 -5.25 -14.82 -12.39
N VAL A 93 -5.62 -13.62 -12.85
CA VAL A 93 -5.39 -13.13 -14.21
C VAL A 93 -4.42 -11.95 -14.20
N GLY A 94 -3.67 -11.77 -15.29
CA GLY A 94 -2.78 -10.62 -15.45
C GLY A 94 -3.55 -9.31 -15.43
N VAL A 95 -3.24 -8.42 -14.48
CA VAL A 95 -3.87 -7.09 -14.39
C VAL A 95 -3.51 -6.23 -15.60
N ASP A 96 -2.31 -6.42 -16.15
CA ASP A 96 -1.87 -5.85 -17.42
C ASP A 96 -2.73 -6.34 -18.60
N GLN A 97 -3.11 -7.63 -18.61
CA GLN A 97 -3.95 -8.21 -19.65
C GLN A 97 -5.37 -7.64 -19.57
N LEU A 98 -5.96 -7.61 -18.36
CA LEU A 98 -7.26 -6.97 -18.14
C LEU A 98 -7.29 -5.53 -18.64
N TYR A 99 -6.22 -4.77 -18.37
CA TYR A 99 -6.11 -3.39 -18.82
C TYR A 99 -5.95 -3.28 -20.34
N ARG A 100 -5.11 -4.12 -20.97
CA ARG A 100 -4.93 -4.11 -22.43
C ARG A 100 -6.21 -4.46 -23.18
N GLU A 101 -6.99 -5.42 -22.68
CA GLU A 101 -8.19 -5.90 -23.34
C GLU A 101 -9.41 -4.99 -23.12
N GLN A 102 -9.52 -4.38 -21.93
CA GLN A 102 -10.76 -3.74 -21.48
C GLN A 102 -10.55 -2.35 -20.86
N GLY A 103 -9.33 -1.84 -20.86
CA GLY A 103 -8.95 -0.55 -20.30
C GLY A 103 -9.29 -0.43 -18.80
N LEU A 104 -9.66 0.79 -18.39
CA LEU A 104 -10.07 1.08 -17.00
C LEU A 104 -11.30 0.26 -16.56
N ALA A 105 -12.19 -0.09 -17.48
CA ALA A 105 -13.36 -0.90 -17.17
C ALA A 105 -12.96 -2.31 -16.71
N GLY A 106 -11.93 -2.91 -17.33
CA GLY A 106 -11.35 -4.18 -16.91
C GLY A 106 -10.78 -4.13 -15.49
N LEU A 107 -9.98 -3.10 -15.20
CA LEU A 107 -9.38 -2.91 -13.86
C LEU A 107 -10.44 -2.74 -12.76
N ARG A 108 -11.52 -2.00 -13.05
CA ARG A 108 -12.61 -1.75 -12.09
C ARG A 108 -13.46 -2.98 -11.76
N ARG A 109 -13.30 -4.10 -12.48
CA ARG A 109 -13.93 -5.38 -12.13
C ARG A 109 -13.26 -6.05 -10.93
N LEU A 110 -12.00 -5.71 -10.65
CA LEU A 110 -11.33 -6.23 -9.46
C LEU A 110 -11.94 -5.62 -8.19
N PRO A 111 -12.22 -6.43 -7.16
CA PRO A 111 -12.91 -5.96 -5.97
C PRO A 111 -12.10 -4.88 -5.25
N GLY A 112 -12.74 -3.75 -4.95
CA GLY A 112 -12.08 -2.64 -4.25
C GLY A 112 -11.25 -1.70 -5.12
N LEU A 113 -11.20 -1.90 -6.45
CA LEU A 113 -10.60 -0.95 -7.39
C LEU A 113 -11.64 0.05 -7.89
N GLY A 114 -11.78 1.16 -7.16
CA GLY A 114 -12.52 2.32 -7.64
C GLY A 114 -11.81 3.06 -8.77
N GLU A 115 -12.51 4.03 -9.39
CA GLU A 115 -12.02 4.79 -10.55
C GLU A 115 -10.63 5.43 -10.34
N SER A 116 -10.41 6.09 -9.20
CA SER A 116 -9.12 6.72 -8.89
C SER A 116 -7.98 5.70 -8.80
N LEU A 117 -8.17 4.57 -8.12
CA LEU A 117 -7.15 3.54 -7.95
C LEU A 117 -6.89 2.79 -9.27
N ALA A 118 -7.94 2.51 -10.05
CA ALA A 118 -7.80 1.96 -11.40
C ALA A 118 -7.01 2.92 -12.30
N GLY A 119 -7.26 4.23 -12.21
CA GLY A 119 -6.50 5.26 -12.92
C GLY A 119 -5.02 5.30 -12.51
N HIS A 120 -4.70 5.07 -11.23
CA HIS A 120 -3.31 4.99 -10.77
C HIS A 120 -2.59 3.78 -11.36
N ILE A 121 -3.25 2.62 -11.35
CA ILE A 121 -2.71 1.38 -11.91
C ILE A 121 -2.52 1.50 -13.42
N ALA A 122 -3.49 2.03 -14.14
CA ALA A 122 -3.41 2.29 -15.58
C ALA A 122 -2.18 3.15 -15.93
N ARG A 123 -1.99 4.28 -15.23
CA ARG A 123 -0.81 5.12 -15.44
C ARG A 123 0.50 4.39 -15.19
N TRP A 124 0.56 3.51 -14.20
CA TRP A 124 1.76 2.70 -13.96
C TRP A 124 2.00 1.69 -15.07
N LEU A 125 0.94 1.09 -15.62
CA LEU A 125 1.04 0.16 -16.76
C LEU A 125 1.51 0.90 -18.03
N ASP A 126 0.96 2.07 -18.32
CA ASP A 126 1.31 2.89 -19.49
C ASP A 126 2.78 3.36 -19.48
N LEU A 127 3.29 3.71 -18.29
CA LEU A 127 4.69 4.12 -18.12
C LEU A 127 5.67 2.94 -18.13
N GLY A 128 5.20 1.71 -18.38
CA GLY A 128 5.97 0.49 -18.27
C GLY A 128 6.35 0.25 -16.81
N ALA A 129 5.41 -0.29 -16.02
CA ALA A 129 5.46 -0.48 -14.56
C ALA A 129 6.89 -0.41 -13.99
N PRO A 130 7.35 0.79 -13.57
CA PRO A 130 8.78 1.00 -13.35
C PRO A 130 9.35 -0.02 -12.37
N ASP A 131 10.62 -0.38 -12.58
CA ASP A 131 11.35 -1.17 -11.60
C ASP A 131 11.29 -0.53 -10.21
N ARG A 132 11.52 -1.35 -9.18
CA ARG A 132 11.39 -0.96 -7.77
C ARG A 132 12.07 0.40 -7.56
N PRO A 133 11.36 1.43 -7.06
CA PRO A 133 12.01 2.69 -6.74
C PRO A 133 13.11 2.41 -5.72
N ALA A 134 14.30 2.96 -5.99
CA ALA A 134 15.47 2.87 -5.13
C ALA A 134 15.18 3.41 -3.72
#